data_AF-A0A099KJG0-F1
#
_entry.id   AF-A0A099KJG0-F1
#
_cell.length_a   1.000
_cell.length_b   1.000
_cell.length_c   1.000
_cell.angle_alpha   90.00
_cell.angle_beta   90.00
_cell.angle_gamma   90.00
#
_symmetry.space_group_name_H-M   'P 1'
#
loop_
_entity.id
_entity.type
_entity.pdbx_description
1 polymer ?
#
loop_
_entity_poly.entity_id
_entity_poly.type
_entity_poly.pdbx_seq_one_letter_code
_entity_poly.pdbx_strand_id
1 'polypeptide(L)'
;MEVINKIPNIHTEAGIVGPSTDNELPEQQGEIIIEEITRNHKLLHRHRLNQAEVSIGRDYHNDIILSDPHICPQHLSLSFSNGQWQLNDKNSVNGTRLEKNNAVSQDANQQAINDGDVILIGKSQLRVIFKTHLVEDTIAFSPFESLIDFIRHPVAVFISIALFMLIAGNISYLNQPTELNLSQLLVSAFSMSLLFSLWPAGVALVSHLTKHDPRILAQLGISFTFFILLWLSDFLEEIISFNFASNSILTVTVSLLPIGLAFSLFWLNSYIGFHVSAKRRMIVAICITTLLFGGSYLNQYSKRPDFNPHPQYNSTIMAPSYLIAPSNNVDEFLKQSNALFEQANNAAKQD
;
A
#
# COMPACT_ATOMS: atom_id res chain seq x y z
N MET A 1 -30.57 -26.19 3.99
CA MET A 1 -30.84 -26.78 2.66
C MET A 1 -29.47 -27.12 2.09
N GLU A 2 -28.92 -28.27 2.51
CA GLU A 2 -27.58 -28.73 2.14
C GLU A 2 -27.64 -29.39 0.77
N VAL A 3 -26.73 -28.98 -0.12
CA VAL A 3 -26.57 -29.58 -1.46
C VAL A 3 -25.34 -30.49 -1.40
N ILE A 4 -25.60 -31.79 -1.40
CA ILE A 4 -24.61 -32.87 -1.49
C ILE A 4 -24.24 -33.06 -2.97
N ASN A 5 -22.98 -32.81 -3.33
CA ASN A 5 -22.45 -33.11 -4.67
C ASN A 5 -22.04 -34.58 -4.77
N LYS A 6 -22.71 -35.32 -5.66
CA LYS A 6 -22.36 -36.69 -6.07
C LYS A 6 -21.22 -36.67 -7.10
N ILE A 7 -20.21 -37.50 -6.85
CA ILE A 7 -19.17 -37.89 -7.81
C ILE A 7 -19.72 -39.02 -8.71
N PRO A 8 -19.52 -39.02 -10.04
CA PRO A 8 -19.83 -40.18 -10.86
C PRO A 8 -18.63 -41.11 -11.03
N ASN A 9 -18.86 -42.40 -10.81
CA ASN A 9 -17.99 -43.52 -11.18
C ASN A 9 -17.85 -43.62 -12.71
N ILE A 10 -16.64 -43.85 -13.20
CA ILE A 10 -16.38 -44.24 -14.60
C ILE A 10 -15.81 -45.65 -14.63
N HIS A 11 -16.43 -46.46 -15.48
CA HIS A 11 -16.26 -47.89 -15.69
C HIS A 11 -14.87 -48.29 -16.18
N THR A 12 -14.44 -49.48 -15.74
CA THR A 12 -13.29 -50.23 -16.23
C THR A 12 -13.73 -51.08 -17.42
N GLU A 13 -13.13 -50.90 -18.60
CA GLU A 13 -13.20 -51.85 -19.71
C GLU A 13 -11.79 -52.32 -20.08
N ALA A 14 -11.69 -53.64 -20.30
CA ALA A 14 -10.47 -54.37 -20.61
C ALA A 14 -10.48 -54.83 -22.08
N GLY A 15 -9.28 -54.92 -22.67
CA GLY A 15 -8.98 -55.47 -24.01
C GLY A 15 -8.27 -54.43 -24.89
N ILE A 16 -7.25 -54.71 -25.70
CA ILE A 16 -6.79 -55.93 -26.37
C ILE A 16 -5.29 -55.74 -26.72
N VAL A 17 -4.47 -56.78 -26.59
CA VAL A 17 -3.04 -56.80 -26.94
C VAL A 17 -2.87 -57.02 -28.46
N GLY A 18 -2.02 -56.20 -29.10
CA GLY A 18 -1.53 -56.34 -30.48
C GLY A 18 -0.06 -55.85 -30.58
N PRO A 19 0.73 -56.30 -31.58
CA PRO A 19 2.16 -56.60 -31.41
C PRO A 19 3.10 -55.40 -31.56
N SER A 20 4.27 -55.56 -30.94
CA SER A 20 5.45 -54.70 -30.94
C SER A 20 5.99 -54.36 -32.34
N THR A 21 6.16 -53.06 -32.60
CA THR A 21 7.15 -52.53 -33.55
C THR A 21 7.87 -51.34 -32.94
N ASP A 22 9.19 -51.45 -33.01
CA ASP A 22 10.18 -50.40 -33.10
C ASP A 22 10.78 -49.82 -31.80
N ASN A 23 12.06 -50.15 -31.66
CA ASN A 23 13.06 -49.53 -30.80
C ASN A 23 13.15 -48.02 -31.09
N GLU A 24 12.50 -47.21 -30.26
CA GLU A 24 12.99 -45.86 -29.97
C GLU A 24 13.47 -45.89 -28.52
N LEU A 25 14.79 -45.82 -28.33
CA LEU A 25 15.36 -45.43 -27.04
C LEU A 25 14.64 -44.13 -26.63
N PRO A 26 14.11 -44.00 -25.40
CA PRO A 26 13.44 -42.78 -25.01
C PRO A 26 14.45 -41.64 -25.12
N GLU A 27 14.29 -40.76 -26.12
CA GLU A 27 14.98 -39.49 -26.16
C GLU A 27 14.73 -38.86 -24.79
N GLN A 28 15.81 -38.69 -24.01
CA GLN A 28 15.73 -38.00 -22.74
C GLN A 28 15.38 -36.53 -23.05
N GLN A 29 14.10 -36.24 -23.21
CA GLN A 29 13.60 -34.88 -23.41
C GLN A 29 13.81 -34.13 -22.10
N GLY A 30 14.85 -33.29 -22.09
CA GLY A 30 15.06 -32.33 -21.03
C GLY A 30 14.02 -31.22 -21.15
N GLU A 31 13.26 -30.99 -20.08
CA GLU A 31 12.41 -29.80 -19.97
C GLU A 31 13.16 -28.72 -19.19
N ILE A 32 13.26 -27.52 -19.76
CA ILE A 32 13.96 -26.38 -19.16
C ILE A 32 13.15 -25.10 -19.29
N ILE A 33 13.20 -24.28 -18.25
CA ILE A 33 12.60 -22.94 -18.26
C ILE A 33 13.75 -21.93 -18.19
N ILE A 34 13.75 -20.98 -19.12
CA ILE A 34 14.76 -19.92 -19.19
C ILE A 34 14.05 -18.59 -19.02
N GLU A 35 14.45 -17.85 -17.99
CA GLU A 35 13.95 -16.53 -17.66
C GLU A 35 14.94 -15.47 -18.13
N GLU A 36 14.52 -14.59 -19.04
CA GLU A 36 15.28 -13.39 -19.36
C GLU A 36 15.08 -12.36 -18.24
N ILE A 37 16.16 -11.92 -17.59
CA ILE A 37 16.11 -10.98 -16.48
C ILE A 37 16.96 -9.74 -16.75
N THR A 38 16.56 -8.61 -16.18
CA THR A 38 17.39 -7.40 -16.13
C THR A 38 18.52 -7.54 -15.10
N ARG A 39 19.51 -6.64 -15.15
CA ARG A 39 20.59 -6.54 -14.12
C ARG A 39 20.07 -6.41 -12.68
N ASN A 40 18.86 -5.91 -12.50
CA ASN A 40 18.19 -5.80 -11.19
C ASN A 40 17.34 -7.03 -10.86
N HIS A 41 17.57 -8.16 -11.53
CA HIS A 41 16.83 -9.43 -11.40
C HIS A 41 15.32 -9.33 -11.69
N LYS A 42 14.86 -8.26 -12.36
CA LYS A 42 13.47 -8.16 -12.81
C LYS A 42 13.25 -9.04 -14.04
N LEU A 43 12.28 -9.94 -13.98
CA LEU A 43 11.85 -10.79 -15.09
C LEU A 43 11.33 -9.96 -16.28
N LEU A 44 11.80 -10.29 -17.48
CA LEU A 44 11.35 -9.77 -18.76
C LEU A 44 10.47 -10.79 -19.49
N HIS A 45 11.02 -11.97 -19.76
CA HIS A 45 10.34 -13.05 -20.48
C HIS A 45 10.64 -14.42 -19.86
N ARG A 46 9.73 -15.37 -20.06
CA ARG A 46 9.89 -16.77 -19.65
C ARG A 46 9.69 -17.68 -20.86
N HIS A 47 10.68 -18.50 -21.15
CA HIS A 47 10.69 -19.45 -22.24
C HIS A 47 10.66 -20.86 -21.66
N ARG A 48 9.60 -21.63 -21.94
CA ARG A 48 9.53 -23.04 -21.57
C ARG A 48 9.81 -23.87 -22.80
N LEU A 49 10.85 -24.69 -22.75
CA LEU A 49 11.35 -25.47 -23.87
C LEU A 49 11.38 -26.95 -23.48
N ASN A 50 10.92 -27.80 -24.40
CA ASN A 50 10.87 -29.26 -24.22
C ASN A 50 11.68 -29.92 -25.34
N GLN A 51 13.00 -29.76 -25.27
CA GLN A 51 13.95 -30.27 -26.25
C GLN A 51 15.28 -30.54 -25.56
N ALA A 52 16.01 -31.55 -26.02
CA ALA A 52 17.29 -31.93 -25.40
C ALA A 52 18.42 -30.93 -25.71
N GLU A 53 18.31 -30.12 -26.76
CA GLU A 53 19.27 -29.06 -27.07
C GLU A 53 18.52 -27.73 -27.27
N VAL A 54 19.01 -26.65 -26.66
CA VAL A 54 18.46 -25.30 -26.77
C VAL A 54 19.56 -24.37 -27.24
N SER A 55 19.35 -23.72 -28.38
CA SER A 55 20.26 -22.75 -28.97
C SER A 55 19.89 -21.32 -28.57
N ILE A 56 20.89 -20.50 -28.25
CA ILE A 56 20.71 -19.12 -27.80
C ILE A 56 21.65 -18.19 -28.56
N GLY A 57 21.11 -17.09 -29.09
CA GLY A 57 21.90 -16.10 -29.81
C GLY A 57 21.05 -15.02 -30.46
N ARG A 58 21.68 -14.17 -31.29
CA ARG A 58 21.00 -13.09 -32.00
C ARG A 58 20.38 -13.52 -33.34
N ASP A 59 20.80 -14.66 -33.86
CA ASP A 59 20.27 -15.21 -35.11
C ASP A 59 18.84 -15.74 -34.91
N TYR A 60 17.99 -15.56 -35.93
CA TYR A 60 16.59 -15.99 -35.91
C TYR A 60 16.39 -17.51 -35.98
N HIS A 61 17.44 -18.28 -36.25
CA HIS A 61 17.39 -19.74 -36.21
C HIS A 61 17.57 -20.30 -34.79
N ASN A 62 17.89 -19.48 -33.78
CA ASN A 62 18.00 -19.95 -32.40
C ASN A 62 16.62 -20.10 -31.74
N ASP A 63 16.55 -20.97 -30.74
CA ASP A 63 15.34 -21.16 -29.92
C ASP A 63 15.04 -19.95 -29.04
N ILE A 64 16.09 -19.33 -28.49
CA ILE A 64 16.01 -18.08 -27.76
C ILE A 64 16.79 -17.02 -28.52
N ILE A 65 16.02 -16.05 -29.06
CA ILE A 65 16.53 -14.97 -29.89
C ILE A 65 16.67 -13.73 -29.02
N LEU A 66 17.89 -13.21 -28.89
CA LEU A 66 18.20 -12.03 -28.08
C LEU A 66 18.67 -10.87 -28.95
N SER A 67 18.12 -9.68 -28.70
CA SER A 67 18.36 -8.48 -29.50
C SER A 67 19.69 -7.76 -29.17
N ASP A 68 20.46 -8.23 -28.19
CA ASP A 68 21.66 -7.55 -27.72
C ASP A 68 22.80 -7.62 -28.75
N PRO A 69 23.34 -6.48 -29.23
CA PRO A 69 24.47 -6.45 -30.16
C PRO A 69 25.75 -7.12 -29.66
N HIS A 70 25.91 -7.29 -28.34
CA HIS A 70 27.09 -7.94 -27.73
C HIS A 70 26.97 -9.47 -27.75
N ILE A 71 25.85 -10.02 -28.23
CA ILE A 71 25.61 -11.45 -28.35
C ILE A 71 25.87 -11.90 -29.80
N CYS A 72 26.71 -12.92 -29.95
CA CYS A 72 26.97 -13.57 -31.23
C CYS A 72 25.68 -14.13 -31.87
N PRO A 73 25.61 -14.21 -33.22
CA PRO A 73 24.47 -14.81 -33.91
C PRO A 73 24.12 -16.20 -33.37
N GLN A 74 25.11 -17.08 -33.20
CA GLN A 74 24.99 -18.34 -32.44
C GLN A 74 25.96 -18.24 -31.28
N HIS A 75 25.47 -18.02 -30.06
CA HIS A 75 26.32 -17.69 -28.92
C HIS A 75 26.65 -18.92 -28.08
N LEU A 76 25.61 -19.64 -27.66
CA LEU A 76 25.75 -20.82 -26.83
C LEU A 76 24.62 -21.81 -27.12
N SER A 77 24.80 -23.04 -26.63
CA SER A 77 23.77 -24.06 -26.61
C SER A 77 23.73 -24.75 -25.26
N LEU A 78 22.54 -25.03 -24.77
CA LEU A 78 22.32 -25.87 -23.60
C LEU A 78 21.96 -27.27 -24.09
N SER A 79 22.65 -28.28 -23.59
CA SER A 79 22.42 -29.68 -23.97
C SER A 79 22.10 -30.51 -22.73
N PHE A 80 21.06 -31.32 -22.81
CA PHE A 80 20.66 -32.25 -21.75
C PHE A 80 21.28 -33.61 -22.03
N SER A 81 22.18 -34.05 -21.17
CA SER A 81 22.86 -35.33 -21.29
C SER A 81 23.10 -35.94 -19.91
N ASN A 82 22.91 -37.25 -19.78
CA ASN A 82 23.10 -37.99 -18.53
C ASN A 82 22.30 -37.41 -17.34
N GLY A 83 21.10 -36.87 -17.59
CA GLY A 83 20.26 -36.28 -16.56
C GLY A 83 20.68 -34.88 -16.08
N GLN A 84 21.65 -34.24 -16.74
CA GLN A 84 22.10 -32.88 -16.41
C GLN A 84 22.13 -31.96 -17.63
N TRP A 85 21.83 -30.69 -17.41
CA TRP A 85 21.99 -29.64 -18.41
C TRP A 85 23.43 -29.13 -18.42
N GLN A 86 24.04 -29.07 -19.59
CA GLN A 86 25.39 -28.57 -19.81
C GLN A 86 25.37 -27.36 -20.73
N LEU A 87 26.11 -26.32 -20.35
CA LEU A 87 26.32 -25.13 -21.16
C LEU A 87 27.51 -25.32 -22.09
N ASN A 88 27.30 -25.10 -23.38
CA ASN A 88 28.37 -25.09 -24.38
C ASN A 88 28.45 -23.71 -25.04
N ASP A 89 29.53 -22.98 -24.81
CA ASP A 89 29.80 -21.72 -25.49
C ASP A 89 30.33 -22.00 -26.90
N LYS A 90 29.75 -21.35 -27.92
CA LYS A 90 30.12 -21.57 -29.33
C LYS A 90 31.25 -20.63 -29.78
N ASN A 91 32.33 -20.57 -28.99
CA ASN A 91 33.46 -19.66 -29.19
C ASN A 91 33.01 -18.20 -29.38
N SER A 92 32.16 -17.73 -28.46
CA SER A 92 31.59 -16.39 -28.53
C SER A 92 32.66 -15.31 -28.33
N VAL A 93 32.45 -14.14 -28.95
CA VAL A 93 33.44 -13.04 -28.93
C VAL A 93 33.62 -12.44 -27.54
N ASN A 94 32.53 -12.34 -26.76
CA ASN A 94 32.53 -11.72 -25.44
C ASN A 94 32.54 -12.74 -24.29
N GLY A 95 32.51 -14.04 -24.61
CA GLY A 95 32.42 -15.14 -23.66
C GLY A 95 31.06 -15.26 -22.99
N THR A 96 30.84 -16.42 -22.38
CA THR A 96 29.70 -16.70 -21.50
C THR A 96 30.19 -16.90 -20.07
N ARG A 97 29.52 -16.28 -19.09
CA ARG A 97 29.83 -16.49 -17.68
C ARG A 97 28.64 -17.10 -16.93
N LEU A 98 28.92 -17.95 -15.95
CA LEU A 98 27.91 -18.56 -15.10
C LEU A 98 28.06 -18.02 -13.68
N GLU A 99 26.99 -17.45 -13.16
CA GLU A 99 26.86 -17.04 -11.77
C GLU A 99 26.05 -18.11 -11.02
N LYS A 100 26.73 -18.83 -10.13
CA LYS A 100 26.12 -19.78 -9.20
C LYS A 100 25.77 -19.04 -7.92
N ASN A 101 24.69 -19.42 -7.25
CA ASN A 101 24.19 -18.78 -6.02
C ASN A 101 25.32 -18.30 -5.08
N ASN A 102 25.57 -16.98 -5.07
CA ASN A 102 26.58 -16.28 -4.26
C ASN A 102 28.07 -16.62 -4.51
N ALA A 103 28.43 -17.11 -5.70
CA ALA A 103 29.82 -17.40 -6.08
C ALA A 103 30.34 -16.43 -7.17
N VAL A 104 31.67 -16.30 -7.27
CA VAL A 104 32.33 -15.51 -8.32
C VAL A 104 31.95 -16.07 -9.69
N SER A 105 31.56 -15.20 -10.64
CA SER A 105 31.25 -15.60 -12.01
C SER A 105 32.45 -16.30 -12.67
N GLN A 106 32.26 -17.50 -13.19
CA GLN A 106 33.30 -18.29 -13.86
C GLN A 106 32.99 -18.42 -15.35
N ASP A 107 34.02 -18.75 -16.15
CA ASP A 107 33.82 -19.14 -17.54
C ASP A 107 32.91 -20.38 -17.58
N ALA A 108 31.85 -20.27 -18.38
CA ALA A 108 30.73 -21.19 -18.36
C ALA A 108 30.89 -22.38 -19.32
N ASN A 109 31.92 -22.39 -20.15
CA ASN A 109 32.04 -23.43 -21.18
C ASN A 109 32.16 -24.84 -20.56
N GLN A 110 31.31 -25.76 -21.03
CA GLN A 110 31.17 -27.15 -20.57
C GLN A 110 30.79 -27.30 -19.09
N GLN A 111 30.20 -26.26 -18.47
CA GLN A 111 29.74 -26.36 -17.09
C GLN A 111 28.33 -26.94 -17.00
N ALA A 112 28.11 -27.79 -16.00
CA ALA A 112 26.77 -28.24 -15.61
C ALA A 112 25.99 -27.07 -14.97
N ILE A 113 24.74 -26.92 -15.40
CA ILE A 113 23.80 -25.92 -14.93
C ILE A 113 22.89 -26.54 -13.87
N ASN A 114 22.68 -25.81 -12.79
CA ASN A 114 21.74 -26.15 -11.73
C ASN A 114 20.53 -25.23 -11.74
N ASP A 115 19.50 -25.65 -11.00
CA ASP A 115 18.31 -24.85 -10.78
C ASP A 115 18.65 -23.51 -10.10
N GLY A 116 18.22 -22.41 -10.70
CA GLY A 116 18.45 -21.05 -10.24
C GLY A 116 19.74 -20.39 -10.73
N ASP A 117 20.63 -21.10 -11.44
CA ASP A 117 21.86 -20.52 -11.98
C ASP A 117 21.57 -19.41 -13.00
N VAL A 118 22.42 -18.39 -13.04
CA VAL A 118 22.28 -17.23 -13.94
C VAL A 118 23.43 -17.22 -14.96
N ILE A 119 23.07 -17.30 -16.23
CA ILE A 119 23.97 -17.20 -17.37
C ILE A 119 24.06 -15.73 -17.79
N LEU A 120 25.28 -15.19 -17.77
CA LEU A 120 25.61 -13.84 -18.20
C LEU A 120 26.15 -13.89 -19.63
N ILE A 121 25.43 -13.24 -20.57
CA ILE A 121 25.79 -13.16 -21.99
C ILE A 121 25.63 -11.73 -22.51
N GLY A 122 26.74 -11.12 -22.94
CA GLY A 122 26.73 -9.71 -23.33
C GLY A 122 26.28 -8.80 -22.19
N LYS A 123 25.15 -8.09 -22.36
CA LYS A 123 24.46 -7.29 -21.33
C LYS A 123 23.17 -7.93 -20.83
N SER A 124 22.79 -9.09 -21.37
CA SER A 124 21.61 -9.87 -20.97
C SER A 124 21.97 -10.89 -19.89
N GLN A 125 20.96 -11.27 -19.11
CA GLN A 125 21.04 -12.29 -18.07
C GLN A 125 19.91 -13.30 -18.29
N LEU A 126 20.25 -14.58 -18.26
CA LEU A 126 19.30 -15.68 -18.39
C LEU A 126 19.36 -16.53 -17.13
N ARG A 127 18.27 -16.59 -16.37
CA ARG A 127 18.15 -17.50 -15.23
C ARG A 127 17.56 -18.82 -15.69
N VAL A 128 18.20 -19.92 -15.31
CA VAL A 128 17.72 -21.27 -15.61
C VAL A 128 16.91 -21.79 -14.44
N ILE A 129 15.70 -22.27 -14.72
CA ILE A 129 14.75 -22.80 -13.76
C ILE A 129 14.31 -24.20 -14.22
N PHE A 130 14.31 -25.16 -13.31
CA PHE A 130 13.82 -26.50 -13.55
C PHE A 130 12.38 -26.66 -13.05
N LYS A 131 11.68 -27.69 -13.53
CA LYS A 131 10.27 -27.97 -13.16
C LYS A 131 10.06 -28.15 -11.66
N THR A 132 11.10 -28.63 -10.97
CA THR A 132 11.08 -28.87 -9.52
C THR A 132 11.39 -27.63 -8.69
N HIS A 133 11.60 -26.46 -9.32
CA HIS A 133 11.86 -25.22 -8.61
C HIS A 133 10.67 -24.86 -7.71
N LEU A 134 10.96 -24.63 -6.42
CA LEU A 134 9.94 -24.21 -5.47
C LEU A 134 9.52 -22.78 -5.81
N VAL A 135 8.25 -22.61 -6.17
CA VAL A 135 7.66 -21.28 -6.37
C VAL A 135 7.42 -20.65 -5.00
N GLU A 136 7.65 -19.34 -4.89
CA GLU A 136 7.30 -18.58 -3.68
C GLU A 136 5.84 -18.81 -3.29
N ASP A 137 5.58 -18.87 -1.98
CA ASP A 137 4.26 -19.12 -1.45
C ASP A 137 3.25 -18.09 -1.98
N THR A 138 2.03 -18.57 -2.27
CA THR A 138 0.96 -17.70 -2.72
C THR A 138 0.60 -16.70 -1.62
N ILE A 139 0.74 -15.41 -1.92
CA ILE A 139 0.32 -14.34 -1.02
C ILE A 139 -1.21 -14.21 -1.14
N ALA A 140 -1.93 -14.48 -0.05
CA ALA A 140 -3.38 -14.28 -0.01
C ALA A 140 -3.73 -12.79 -0.12
N PHE A 141 -4.83 -12.47 -0.83
CA PHE A 141 -5.37 -11.12 -0.84
C PHE A 141 -5.67 -10.65 0.59
N SER A 142 -5.17 -9.47 0.95
CA SER A 142 -5.44 -8.91 2.27
C SER A 142 -6.89 -8.42 2.33
N PRO A 143 -7.63 -8.61 3.45
CA PRO A 143 -8.94 -7.99 3.61
C PRO A 143 -8.89 -6.46 3.44
N PHE A 144 -7.72 -5.85 3.68
CA PHE A 144 -7.48 -4.44 3.44
C PHE A 144 -7.57 -4.05 1.96
N GLU A 145 -7.16 -4.92 1.03
CA GLU A 145 -7.29 -4.66 -0.41
C GLU A 145 -8.75 -4.64 -0.85
N SER A 146 -9.60 -5.49 -0.26
CA SER A 146 -11.04 -5.48 -0.53
C SER A 146 -11.70 -4.15 -0.15
N LEU A 147 -11.24 -3.52 0.94
CA LEU A 147 -11.73 -2.20 1.37
C LEU A 147 -11.29 -1.09 0.41
N ILE A 148 -10.03 -1.12 -0.06
CA ILE A 148 -9.55 -0.17 -1.07
C ILE A 148 -10.33 -0.33 -2.38
N ASP A 149 -10.63 -1.56 -2.77
CA ASP A 149 -11.41 -1.89 -3.96
C ASP A 149 -12.84 -1.37 -3.88
N PHE A 150 -13.44 -1.41 -2.69
CA PHE A 150 -14.73 -0.78 -2.42
C PHE A 150 -14.64 0.76 -2.50
N ILE A 151 -13.68 1.38 -1.80
CA ILE A 151 -13.53 2.84 -1.72
C ILE A 151 -13.21 3.47 -3.09
N ARG A 152 -12.48 2.77 -3.97
CA ARG A 152 -12.17 3.27 -5.31
C ARG A 152 -13.33 3.13 -6.30
N HIS A 153 -14.41 2.42 -5.97
CA HIS A 153 -15.53 2.23 -6.87
C HIS A 153 -16.19 3.60 -7.17
N PRO A 154 -16.49 3.95 -8.44
CA PRO A 154 -16.97 5.30 -8.79
C PRO A 154 -18.15 5.76 -7.93
N VAL A 155 -19.12 4.87 -7.71
CA VAL A 155 -20.30 5.17 -6.87
C VAL A 155 -19.91 5.48 -5.43
N ALA A 156 -18.96 4.75 -4.85
CA ALA A 156 -18.49 5.00 -3.48
C ALA A 156 -17.78 6.37 -3.37
N VAL A 157 -16.98 6.73 -4.37
CA VAL A 157 -16.32 8.05 -4.45
C VAL A 157 -17.34 9.17 -4.57
N PHE A 158 -18.35 9.03 -5.43
CA PHE A 158 -19.40 10.05 -5.56
C PHE A 158 -20.22 10.18 -4.28
N ILE A 159 -20.52 9.06 -3.60
CA ILE A 159 -21.23 9.07 -2.31
C ILE A 159 -20.38 9.76 -1.24
N SER A 160 -19.07 9.49 -1.15
CA SER A 160 -18.20 10.13 -0.16
C SER A 160 -18.04 11.62 -0.42
N ILE A 161 -17.91 12.04 -1.68
CA ILE A 161 -17.89 13.46 -2.04
C ILE A 161 -19.24 14.13 -1.73
N ALA A 162 -20.37 13.48 -2.03
CA ALA A 162 -21.69 13.99 -1.70
C ALA A 162 -21.91 14.13 -0.19
N LEU A 163 -21.49 13.12 0.59
CA LEU A 163 -21.54 13.16 2.06
C LEU A 163 -20.64 14.27 2.62
N PHE A 164 -19.43 14.42 2.09
CA PHE A 164 -18.54 15.53 2.44
C PHE A 164 -19.18 16.88 2.14
N MET A 165 -19.76 17.07 0.95
CA MET A 165 -20.46 18.31 0.59
C MET A 165 -21.65 18.59 1.51
N LEU A 166 -22.40 17.56 1.90
CA LEU A 166 -23.52 17.70 2.84
C LEU A 166 -23.03 18.15 4.22
N ILE A 167 -21.95 17.55 4.74
CA ILE A 167 -21.37 17.95 6.03
C ILE A 167 -20.79 19.37 5.92
N ALA A 168 -20.06 19.68 4.85
CA ALA A 168 -19.51 21.02 4.59
C ALA A 168 -20.60 22.11 4.57
N GLY A 169 -21.70 21.83 3.87
CA GLY A 169 -22.84 22.73 3.80
C GLY A 169 -23.50 22.94 5.16
N ASN A 170 -23.64 21.87 5.95
CA ASN A 170 -24.16 21.97 7.32
C ASN A 170 -23.25 22.80 8.23
N ILE A 171 -21.94 22.56 8.19
CA ILE A 171 -20.97 23.35 8.95
C ILE A 171 -21.04 24.83 8.54
N SER A 172 -21.10 25.11 7.23
CA SER A 172 -21.24 26.47 6.71
C SER A 172 -22.55 27.14 7.15
N TYR A 173 -23.65 26.39 7.19
CA TYR A 173 -24.95 26.88 7.67
C TYR A 173 -24.91 27.23 9.15
N LEU A 174 -24.37 26.34 9.99
CA LEU A 174 -24.32 26.51 11.44
C LEU A 174 -23.38 27.62 11.90
N ASN A 175 -22.31 27.89 11.14
CA ASN A 175 -21.32 28.91 11.49
C ASN A 175 -21.68 30.33 11.01
N GLN A 176 -22.74 30.48 10.22
CA GLN A 176 -23.14 31.79 9.69
C GLN A 176 -24.25 32.41 10.56
N PRO A 177 -24.09 33.64 11.07
CA PRO A 177 -25.12 34.30 11.88
C PRO A 177 -26.31 34.82 11.05
N THR A 178 -26.19 34.84 9.72
CA THR A 178 -27.23 35.31 8.79
C THR A 178 -27.78 34.14 7.98
N GLU A 179 -29.08 34.18 7.66
CA GLU A 179 -29.71 33.16 6.82
C GLU A 179 -29.00 33.06 5.46
N LEU A 180 -28.55 31.85 5.12
CA LEU A 180 -27.90 31.56 3.84
C LEU A 180 -28.93 31.08 2.83
N ASN A 181 -28.86 31.62 1.62
CA ASN A 181 -29.64 31.10 0.49
C ASN A 181 -29.07 29.75 0.04
N LEU A 182 -29.91 28.88 -0.54
CA LEU A 182 -29.50 27.55 -1.03
C LEU A 182 -28.29 27.63 -1.98
N SER A 183 -28.25 28.64 -2.85
CA SER A 183 -27.13 28.86 -3.78
C SER A 183 -25.81 29.12 -3.05
N GLN A 184 -25.82 29.86 -1.95
CA GLN A 184 -24.60 30.15 -1.17
C GLN A 184 -24.10 28.90 -0.44
N LEU A 185 -25.01 28.07 0.09
CA LEU A 185 -24.67 26.78 0.70
C LEU A 185 -24.04 25.83 -0.33
N LEU A 186 -24.64 25.73 -1.52
CA LEU A 186 -24.08 24.93 -2.61
C LEU A 186 -22.71 25.45 -3.03
N VAL A 187 -22.56 26.76 -3.24
CA VAL A 187 -21.26 27.36 -3.59
C VAL A 187 -20.21 27.06 -2.52
N SER A 188 -20.54 27.20 -1.24
CA SER A 188 -19.62 26.88 -0.13
C SER A 188 -19.21 25.40 -0.13
N ALA A 189 -20.19 24.49 -0.19
CA ALA A 189 -19.95 23.04 -0.21
C ALA A 189 -19.12 22.59 -1.43
N PHE A 190 -19.47 23.07 -2.63
CA PHE A 190 -18.71 22.77 -3.86
C PHE A 190 -17.30 23.36 -3.81
N SER A 191 -17.14 24.60 -3.33
CA SER A 191 -15.83 25.24 -3.24
C SER A 191 -14.91 24.52 -2.26
N MET A 192 -15.45 24.11 -1.11
CA MET A 192 -14.71 23.31 -0.12
C MET A 192 -14.33 21.95 -0.71
N SER A 193 -15.27 21.25 -1.35
CA SER A 193 -14.97 19.96 -2.00
C SER A 193 -13.91 20.11 -3.10
N LEU A 194 -13.96 21.18 -3.90
CA LEU A 194 -12.97 21.45 -4.94
C LEU A 194 -11.58 21.71 -4.33
N LEU A 195 -11.51 22.55 -3.28
CA LEU A 195 -10.26 22.84 -2.57
C LEU A 195 -9.64 21.55 -2.00
N PHE A 196 -10.43 20.73 -1.32
CA PHE A 196 -9.96 19.47 -0.74
C PHE A 196 -9.62 18.42 -1.80
N SER A 197 -10.21 18.49 -3.00
CA SER A 197 -9.84 17.63 -4.13
C SER A 197 -8.45 17.95 -4.72
N LEU A 198 -7.89 19.14 -4.47
CA LEU A 198 -6.56 19.51 -4.96
C LEU A 198 -5.47 18.58 -4.43
N TRP A 199 -5.59 18.13 -3.17
CA TRP A 199 -4.63 17.19 -2.58
C TRP A 199 -4.60 15.84 -3.33
N PRO A 200 -5.69 15.05 -3.39
CA PRO A 200 -5.68 13.78 -4.12
C PRO A 200 -5.41 13.95 -5.62
N ALA A 201 -5.84 15.07 -6.23
CA ALA A 201 -5.50 15.39 -7.61
C ALA A 201 -3.98 15.62 -7.79
N GLY A 202 -3.33 16.33 -6.87
CA GLY A 202 -1.88 16.53 -6.86
C GLY A 202 -1.12 15.22 -6.68
N VAL A 203 -1.56 14.36 -5.75
CA VAL A 203 -0.98 13.02 -5.57
C VAL A 203 -1.14 12.17 -6.84
N ALA A 204 -2.33 12.16 -7.44
CA ALA A 204 -2.60 11.44 -8.68
C ALA A 204 -1.77 11.97 -9.86
N LEU A 205 -1.55 13.28 -9.93
CA LEU A 205 -0.71 13.92 -10.94
C LEU A 205 0.76 13.47 -10.79
N VAL A 206 1.32 13.52 -9.58
CA VAL A 206 2.69 13.05 -9.33
C VAL A 206 2.80 11.54 -9.62
N SER A 207 1.76 10.76 -9.29
CA SER A 207 1.69 9.34 -9.63
C SER A 207 1.70 9.12 -11.15
N HIS A 208 0.95 9.93 -11.91
CA HIS A 208 0.95 9.88 -13.37
C HIS A 208 2.34 10.13 -13.97
N LEU A 209 3.01 11.20 -13.50
CA LEU A 209 4.33 11.62 -13.99
C LEU A 209 5.44 10.61 -13.67
N THR A 210 5.30 9.85 -12.58
CA THR A 210 6.32 8.89 -12.15
C THR A 210 6.05 7.47 -12.63
N LYS A 211 4.80 7.10 -12.93
CA LYS A 211 4.39 5.69 -12.98
C LYS A 211 3.32 5.33 -14.03
N HIS A 212 2.82 6.29 -14.81
CA HIS A 212 1.73 6.10 -15.80
C HIS A 212 0.39 5.52 -15.29
N ASP A 213 0.22 5.26 -13.98
CA ASP A 213 -1.03 4.76 -13.37
C ASP A 213 -1.51 5.71 -12.26
N PRO A 214 -2.32 6.73 -12.57
CA PRO A 214 -2.67 7.80 -11.63
C PRO A 214 -3.65 7.39 -10.54
N ARG A 215 -4.40 6.29 -10.74
CA ARG A 215 -5.42 5.76 -9.79
C ARG A 215 -6.32 6.85 -9.16
N ILE A 216 -6.80 7.79 -9.97
CA ILE A 216 -7.52 9.01 -9.52
C ILE A 216 -8.67 8.69 -8.56
N LEU A 217 -9.51 7.70 -8.91
CA LEU A 217 -10.66 7.32 -8.07
C LEU A 217 -10.24 6.79 -6.70
N ALA A 218 -9.15 6.04 -6.61
CA ALA A 218 -8.65 5.54 -5.34
C ALA A 218 -8.10 6.68 -4.45
N GLN A 219 -7.38 7.62 -5.05
CA GLN A 219 -6.86 8.81 -4.36
C GLN A 219 -7.99 9.69 -3.82
N LEU A 220 -9.01 9.96 -4.65
CA LEU A 220 -10.20 10.69 -4.25
C LEU A 220 -10.97 9.95 -3.15
N GLY A 221 -11.30 8.68 -3.36
CA GLY A 221 -12.09 7.90 -2.42
C GLY A 221 -11.47 7.84 -1.03
N ILE A 222 -10.17 7.55 -0.93
CA ILE A 222 -9.47 7.52 0.35
C ILE A 222 -9.39 8.90 0.97
N SER A 223 -9.05 9.93 0.20
CA SER A 223 -8.93 11.27 0.74
C SER A 223 -10.26 11.78 1.31
N PHE A 224 -11.36 11.68 0.56
CA PHE A 224 -12.68 12.10 1.04
C PHE A 224 -13.19 11.26 2.22
N THR A 225 -12.87 9.96 2.26
CA THR A 225 -13.20 9.12 3.43
C THR A 225 -12.47 9.63 4.68
N PHE A 226 -11.16 9.90 4.58
CA PHE A 226 -10.39 10.41 5.71
C PHE A 226 -10.76 11.85 6.10
N PHE A 227 -11.13 12.71 5.14
CA PHE A 227 -11.62 14.05 5.46
C PHE A 227 -12.92 14.01 6.27
N ILE A 228 -13.83 13.10 5.94
CA ILE A 228 -15.05 12.87 6.73
C ILE A 228 -14.69 12.33 8.12
N LEU A 229 -13.75 11.38 8.21
CA LEU A 229 -13.29 10.85 9.50
C LEU A 229 -12.62 11.92 10.37
N LEU A 230 -11.89 12.87 9.77
CA LEU A 230 -11.29 14.00 10.48
C LEU A 230 -12.36 14.92 11.06
N TRP A 231 -13.38 15.28 10.28
CA TRP A 231 -14.51 16.04 10.83
C TRP A 231 -15.29 15.29 11.90
N LEU A 232 -15.43 13.97 11.74
CA LEU A 232 -16.04 13.14 12.78
C LEU A 232 -15.18 13.12 14.05
N SER A 233 -13.86 13.12 13.93
CA SER A 233 -12.97 13.22 15.10
C SER A 233 -13.07 14.57 15.79
N ASP A 234 -13.20 15.67 15.04
CA ASP A 234 -13.39 17.01 15.62
C ASP A 234 -14.71 17.06 16.40
N PHE A 235 -15.80 16.56 15.81
CA PHE A 235 -17.11 16.47 16.48
C PHE A 235 -17.06 15.59 17.75
N LEU A 236 -16.35 14.47 17.69
CA LEU A 236 -16.15 13.59 18.85
C LEU A 236 -15.34 14.27 19.95
N GLU A 237 -14.30 15.03 19.58
CA GLU A 237 -13.48 15.81 20.50
C GLU A 237 -14.31 16.87 21.22
N GLU A 238 -15.23 17.54 20.52
CA GLU A 238 -16.14 18.52 21.13
C GLU A 238 -17.11 17.87 22.13
N ILE A 239 -17.69 16.71 21.81
CA ILE A 239 -18.57 15.97 22.75
C ILE A 239 -17.81 15.58 24.02
N ILE A 240 -16.58 15.10 23.86
CA ILE A 240 -15.73 14.71 24.99
C ILE A 240 -15.34 15.93 25.82
N SER A 241 -14.92 17.00 25.15
CA SER A 241 -14.59 18.28 25.77
C SER A 241 -15.75 18.87 26.56
N PHE A 242 -16.98 18.68 26.09
CA PHE A 242 -18.19 19.13 26.77
C PHE A 242 -18.53 18.30 28.02
N ASN A 243 -18.22 17.01 28.02
CA ASN A 243 -18.60 16.07 29.09
C ASN A 243 -17.50 15.81 30.13
N PHE A 244 -16.23 16.04 29.80
CA PHE A 244 -15.09 15.69 30.65
C PHE A 244 -14.23 16.89 31.02
N ALA A 245 -13.53 16.79 32.15
CA ALA A 245 -12.59 17.81 32.59
C ALA A 245 -11.47 18.04 31.55
N SER A 246 -10.99 19.28 31.45
CA SER A 246 -10.05 19.73 30.41
C SER A 246 -8.74 18.93 30.33
N ASN A 247 -8.29 18.34 31.44
CA ASN A 247 -7.06 17.53 31.53
C ASN A 247 -7.33 16.03 31.73
N SER A 248 -8.52 15.55 31.40
CA SER A 248 -8.82 14.11 31.44
C SER A 248 -7.97 13.34 30.42
N ILE A 249 -7.56 12.12 30.79
CA ILE A 249 -6.86 11.19 29.88
C ILE A 249 -7.65 10.98 28.59
N LEU A 250 -8.98 10.98 28.67
CA LEU A 250 -9.85 10.77 27.53
C LEU A 250 -9.75 11.95 26.54
N THR A 251 -9.74 13.18 27.03
CA THR A 251 -9.56 14.40 26.22
C THR A 251 -8.20 14.41 25.51
N VAL A 252 -7.12 14.01 26.21
CA VAL A 252 -5.78 13.92 25.61
C VAL A 252 -5.71 12.78 24.58
N THR A 253 -6.38 11.66 24.83
CA THR A 253 -6.36 10.53 23.90
C THR A 253 -7.08 10.86 22.61
N VAL A 254 -8.22 11.56 22.67
CA VAL A 254 -8.98 11.93 21.47
C VAL A 254 -8.32 13.04 20.66
N SER A 255 -7.59 13.96 21.26
CA SER A 255 -6.83 14.96 20.49
C SER A 255 -5.69 14.36 19.65
N LEU A 256 -5.26 13.12 19.94
CA LEU A 256 -4.31 12.38 19.10
C LEU A 256 -4.97 11.68 17.89
N LEU A 257 -6.29 11.50 17.90
CA LEU A 257 -7.04 10.84 16.83
C LEU A 257 -6.88 11.53 15.46
N PRO A 258 -7.06 12.87 15.32
CA PRO A 258 -6.89 13.53 14.03
C PRO A 258 -5.46 13.42 13.48
N ILE A 259 -4.45 13.38 14.37
CA ILE A 259 -3.04 13.17 13.98
C ILE A 259 -2.87 11.77 13.37
N GLY A 260 -3.42 10.74 14.02
CA GLY A 260 -3.39 9.36 13.52
C GLY A 260 -4.14 9.18 12.19
N LEU A 261 -5.28 9.84 12.03
CA LEU A 261 -6.06 9.84 10.79
C LEU A 261 -5.31 10.55 9.65
N ALA A 262 -4.72 11.72 9.91
CA ALA A 262 -3.94 12.44 8.91
C ALA A 262 -2.69 11.66 8.49
N PHE A 263 -1.96 11.07 9.44
CA PHE A 263 -0.85 10.16 9.14
C PHE A 263 -1.29 9.01 8.24
N SER A 264 -2.40 8.36 8.58
CA SER A 264 -2.96 7.23 7.82
C SER A 264 -3.37 7.64 6.40
N LEU A 265 -3.97 8.83 6.24
CA LEU A 265 -4.29 9.43 4.95
C LEU A 265 -3.04 9.59 4.07
N PHE A 266 -1.99 10.23 4.58
CA PHE A 266 -0.77 10.46 3.80
C PHE A 266 -0.04 9.17 3.47
N TRP A 267 -0.04 8.21 4.40
CA TRP A 267 0.52 6.89 4.20
C TRP A 267 -0.23 6.12 3.12
N LEU A 268 -1.56 6.11 3.12
CA LEU A 268 -2.38 5.39 2.13
C LEU A 268 -2.34 6.02 0.74
N ASN A 269 -2.40 7.35 0.66
CA ASN A 269 -2.21 8.07 -0.61
C ASN A 269 -0.86 7.71 -1.24
N SER A 270 0.18 7.63 -0.40
CA SER A 270 1.53 7.24 -0.84
C SER A 270 1.64 5.76 -1.21
N TYR A 271 0.95 4.87 -0.49
CA TYR A 271 0.88 3.44 -0.80
C TYR A 271 0.31 3.18 -2.18
N ILE A 272 -0.78 3.87 -2.50
CA ILE A 272 -1.53 3.67 -3.75
C ILE A 272 -0.85 4.41 -4.89
N GLY A 273 -0.41 5.64 -4.64
CA GLY A 273 0.14 6.53 -5.65
C GLY A 273 1.57 6.18 -6.05
N PHE A 274 2.39 5.65 -5.13
CA PHE A 274 3.83 5.55 -5.33
C PHE A 274 4.36 4.13 -5.08
N HIS A 275 5.23 3.63 -5.98
CA HIS A 275 6.00 2.39 -5.73
C HIS A 275 7.25 2.66 -4.89
N VAL A 276 7.07 3.33 -3.75
CA VAL A 276 8.17 3.60 -2.81
C VAL A 276 8.22 2.54 -1.72
N SER A 277 9.42 2.27 -1.20
CA SER A 277 9.57 1.31 -0.10
C SER A 277 8.77 1.72 1.14
N ALA A 278 8.36 0.74 1.95
CA ALA A 278 7.57 0.99 3.16
C ALA A 278 8.22 2.02 4.09
N LYS A 279 9.56 2.00 4.21
CA LYS A 279 10.33 2.99 5.00
C LYS A 279 10.17 4.41 4.47
N ARG A 280 10.28 4.61 3.15
CA ARG A 280 10.14 5.95 2.54
C ARG A 280 8.73 6.49 2.72
N ARG A 281 7.71 5.66 2.49
CA ARG A 281 6.31 6.03 2.75
C ARG A 281 6.08 6.46 4.20
N MET A 282 6.65 5.73 5.16
CA MET A 282 6.55 6.06 6.59
C MET A 282 7.15 7.44 6.87
N ILE A 283 8.36 7.68 6.39
CA ILE A 283 9.07 8.96 6.59
C ILE A 283 8.25 10.11 5.99
N VAL A 284 7.77 9.98 4.75
CA VAL A 284 6.97 11.02 4.09
C VAL A 284 5.70 11.33 4.88
N ALA A 285 4.95 10.31 5.29
CA ALA A 285 3.72 10.51 6.06
C ALA A 285 3.99 11.16 7.43
N ILE A 286 5.05 10.76 8.14
CA ILE A 286 5.47 11.40 9.39
C ILE A 286 5.83 12.86 9.14
N CYS A 287 6.69 13.15 8.16
CA CYS A 287 7.14 14.52 7.88
C CYS A 287 5.98 15.46 7.57
N ILE A 288 5.05 15.06 6.70
CA ILE A 288 3.89 15.89 6.35
C ILE A 288 2.97 16.09 7.56
N THR A 289 2.69 15.02 8.31
CA THR A 289 1.83 15.10 9.50
C THR A 289 2.45 16.01 10.57
N THR A 290 3.73 15.84 10.87
CA THR A 290 4.46 16.69 11.82
C THR A 290 4.52 18.13 11.35
N LEU A 291 4.68 18.39 10.05
CA LEU A 291 4.68 19.75 9.51
C LEU A 291 3.31 20.43 9.70
N LEU A 292 2.21 19.73 9.42
CA LEU A 292 0.86 20.29 9.55
C LEU A 292 0.45 20.49 11.01
N PHE A 293 0.52 19.44 11.82
CA PHE A 293 0.09 19.48 13.22
C PHE A 293 1.10 20.15 14.13
N GLY A 294 2.39 19.84 13.96
CA GLY A 294 3.47 20.51 14.69
C GLY A 294 3.59 21.98 14.34
N GLY A 295 3.40 22.35 13.07
CA GLY A 295 3.33 23.75 12.65
C GLY A 295 2.14 24.50 13.26
N SER A 296 0.96 23.88 13.26
CA SER A 296 -0.24 24.44 13.93
C SER A 296 -0.02 24.62 15.43
N TYR A 297 0.51 23.60 16.11
CA TYR A 297 0.83 23.66 17.54
C TYR A 297 1.89 24.73 17.84
N LEU A 298 2.95 24.83 17.03
CA LEU A 298 3.98 25.84 17.18
C LEU A 298 3.42 27.26 17.01
N ASN A 299 2.54 27.47 16.04
CA ASN A 299 1.85 28.75 15.85
C ASN A 299 0.94 29.10 17.03
N GLN A 300 0.24 28.12 17.60
CA GLN A 300 -0.57 28.32 18.81
C GLN A 300 0.31 28.64 20.03
N TYR A 301 1.41 27.90 20.20
CA TYR A 301 2.36 28.09 21.30
C TYR A 301 3.06 29.46 21.22
N SER A 302 3.47 29.88 20.03
CA SER A 302 4.12 31.18 19.81
C SER A 302 3.23 32.38 20.14
N LYS A 303 1.91 32.21 20.21
CA LYS A 303 0.94 33.26 20.55
C LYS A 303 0.54 33.24 22.03
N ARG A 304 1.08 32.32 22.83
CA ARG A 304 0.77 32.27 24.27
C ARG A 304 1.47 33.43 24.97
N PRO A 305 0.73 34.27 25.73
CA PRO A 305 1.35 35.31 26.55
C PRO A 305 2.12 34.68 27.71
N ASP A 306 3.21 35.32 28.14
CA ASP A 306 4.04 34.85 29.27
C ASP A 306 3.25 34.77 30.59
N PHE A 307 2.21 35.61 30.73
CA PHE A 307 1.30 35.60 31.86
C PHE A 307 -0.15 35.75 31.39
N ASN A 308 -1.03 34.89 31.90
CA ASN A 308 -2.47 34.99 31.67
C ASN A 308 -3.20 35.08 33.03
N PRO A 309 -3.83 36.22 33.36
CA PRO A 309 -4.55 36.39 34.61
C PRO A 309 -5.90 35.64 34.63
N HIS A 310 -6.35 35.10 33.51
CA HIS A 310 -7.62 34.38 33.41
C HIS A 310 -7.45 32.89 33.68
N PRO A 311 -8.42 32.25 34.37
CA PRO A 311 -8.39 30.81 34.59
C PRO A 311 -8.46 30.07 33.26
N GLN A 312 -7.63 29.04 33.11
CA GLN A 312 -7.67 28.16 31.95
C GLN A 312 -8.75 27.10 32.16
N TYR A 313 -9.85 27.21 31.42
CA TYR A 313 -10.90 26.20 31.40
C TYR A 313 -11.37 26.00 29.96
N ASN A 314 -11.94 24.81 29.69
CA ASN A 314 -12.52 24.53 28.39
C ASN A 314 -13.90 25.23 28.29
N SER A 315 -14.07 26.08 27.27
CA SER A 315 -15.31 26.83 27.03
C SER A 315 -16.20 26.20 25.95
N THR A 316 -15.95 24.94 25.54
CA THR A 316 -16.81 24.22 24.62
C THR A 316 -18.21 24.04 25.21
N ILE A 317 -19.22 24.52 24.50
CA ILE A 317 -20.63 24.40 24.88
C ILE A 317 -21.36 23.65 23.77
N MET A 318 -22.17 22.67 24.15
CA MET A 318 -23.05 21.92 23.24
C MET A 318 -24.50 21.92 23.72
N ALA A 319 -25.41 21.47 22.85
CA ALA A 319 -26.82 21.32 23.21
C ALA A 319 -26.98 20.30 24.35
N PRO A 320 -27.95 20.48 25.28
CA PRO A 320 -28.16 19.58 26.42
C PRO A 320 -28.40 18.11 26.03
N SER A 321 -28.81 17.82 24.80
CA SER A 321 -28.94 16.45 24.28
C SER A 321 -27.63 15.67 24.22
N TYR A 322 -26.48 16.37 24.21
CA TYR A 322 -25.15 15.77 24.22
C TYR A 322 -24.56 15.64 25.63
N LEU A 323 -25.30 16.02 26.68
CA LEU A 323 -24.88 15.88 28.06
C LEU A 323 -25.07 14.43 28.52
N ILE A 324 -23.96 13.75 28.74
CA ILE A 324 -23.87 12.37 29.26
C ILE A 324 -23.40 12.39 30.72
N ALA A 325 -22.62 13.41 31.10
CA ALA A 325 -22.09 13.53 32.46
C ALA A 325 -23.23 13.67 33.50
N PRO A 326 -23.12 12.97 34.66
CA PRO A 326 -24.11 13.08 35.71
C PRO A 326 -24.12 14.49 36.31
N SER A 327 -25.30 14.97 36.72
CA SER A 327 -25.42 16.22 37.46
C SER A 327 -24.79 16.09 38.85
N ASN A 328 -23.95 17.05 39.24
CA ASN A 328 -23.41 17.10 40.61
C ASN A 328 -24.52 17.46 41.61
N ASN A 329 -24.51 16.81 42.78
CA ASN A 329 -25.36 17.22 43.90
C ASN A 329 -24.86 18.56 44.47
N VAL A 330 -25.78 19.49 44.74
CA VAL A 330 -25.50 20.80 45.35
C VAL A 330 -24.69 20.66 46.64
N ASP A 331 -25.03 19.71 47.51
CA ASP A 331 -24.34 19.50 48.79
C ASP A 331 -22.88 19.06 48.57
N GLU A 332 -22.67 18.17 47.60
CA GLU A 332 -21.34 17.68 47.24
C GLU A 332 -20.48 18.80 46.61
N PHE A 333 -21.09 19.62 45.75
CA PHE A 333 -20.44 20.79 45.18
C PHE A 333 -20.00 21.81 46.25
N LEU A 334 -20.87 22.13 47.21
CA LEU A 334 -20.56 23.04 48.31
C LEU A 334 -19.42 22.49 49.18
N LYS A 335 -19.44 21.18 49.46
CA LYS A 335 -18.37 20.50 50.21
C LYS A 335 -17.03 20.56 49.48
N GLN A 336 -17.01 20.27 48.18
CA GLN A 336 -15.79 20.32 47.37
C GLN A 336 -15.25 21.75 47.24
N SER A 337 -16.12 22.73 47.07
CA SER A 337 -15.74 24.15 46.96
C SER A 337 -15.14 24.69 48.26
N ASN A 338 -15.71 24.35 49.41
CA ASN A 338 -15.15 24.74 50.71
C ASN A 338 -13.75 24.13 50.94
N ALA A 339 -13.57 22.85 50.59
CA ALA A 339 -12.27 22.19 50.68
C ALA A 339 -11.21 22.86 49.79
N LEU A 340 -11.59 23.23 48.56
CA LEU A 340 -10.71 23.94 47.64
C LEU A 340 -10.35 25.35 48.15
N PHE A 341 -11.31 26.05 48.74
CA PHE A 341 -11.10 27.37 49.33
C PHE A 341 -10.12 27.32 50.52
N GLU A 342 -10.27 26.34 51.40
CA GLU A 342 -9.31 26.14 52.51
C GLU A 342 -7.90 25.82 52.01
N GLN A 343 -7.77 24.97 50.98
CA GLN A 343 -6.48 24.68 50.36
C GLN A 343 -5.81 25.92 49.78
N ALA A 344 -6.56 26.72 49.02
CA ALA A 344 -6.05 27.96 48.45
C ALA A 344 -5.65 28.98 49.53
N ASN A 345 -6.45 29.12 50.59
CA ASN A 345 -6.16 30.01 51.71
C ASN A 345 -4.93 29.56 52.52
N ASN A 346 -4.68 28.26 52.62
CA ASN A 346 -3.47 27.73 53.24
C ASN A 346 -2.22 27.96 52.37
N ALA A 347 -2.34 27.79 51.05
CA ALA A 347 -1.25 28.09 50.11
C ALA A 347 -0.88 29.57 50.13
N ALA A 348 -1.87 30.47 50.15
CA ALA A 348 -1.66 31.92 50.22
C ALA A 348 -1.03 32.43 51.53
N LYS A 349 -0.96 31.58 52.56
CA LYS A 349 -0.25 31.89 53.82
C LYS A 349 1.18 31.34 53.84
N GLN A 350 1.53 30.48 52.88
CA GLN A 350 2.86 29.87 52.74
C GLN A 350 3.76 30.65 51.77
N ASP A 351 3.15 31.35 50.81
CA ASP A 351 3.76 32.45 50.05
C ASP A 351 3.72 33.76 50.86
#